data_AF-A0A3C1K2Q7-F1
#
_entry.id   AF-A0A3C1K2Q7-F1
#
_cell.length_a   1.000
_cell.length_b   1.000
_cell.length_c   1.000
_cell.angle_alpha   90.00
_cell.angle_beta   90.00
_cell.angle_gamma   90.00
#
_symmetry.space_group_name_H-M   'P 1'
#
loop_
_entity.id
_entity.type
_entity.pdbx_description
1 polymer ?
#
loop_
_entity_poly.entity_id
_entity_poly.type
_entity_poly.pdbx_seq_one_letter_code
_entity_poly.pdbx_strand_id
1 'polypeptide(L)'
;MKKILLILAAAALIAVPVIFNSCEEDNPVSCTNLLNDITSASLDYISDPSANCNDYKDALKEYLDSDCDNLDDIYQSSYDNLTCN
;
A
#
# COMPACT_ATOMS: atom_id res chain seq x y z
N MET A 1 -0.93 -11.91 64.97
CA MET A 1 -1.00 -13.33 64.57
C MET A 1 -0.40 -13.48 63.18
N LYS A 2 0.38 -14.55 62.96
CA LYS A 2 0.92 -15.05 61.67
C LYS A 2 -0.07 -14.79 60.51
N LYS A 3 0.36 -14.53 59.27
CA LYS A 3 1.04 -15.51 58.40
C LYS A 3 1.68 -14.81 57.20
N ILE A 4 2.95 -15.13 56.99
CA ILE A 4 3.67 -15.04 55.73
C ILE A 4 3.02 -16.03 54.75
N LEU A 5 2.75 -15.60 53.51
CA LEU A 5 2.58 -16.51 52.38
C LEU A 5 3.40 -16.00 51.20
N LEU A 6 4.62 -16.53 51.13
CA LEU A 6 5.39 -16.73 49.92
C LEU A 6 4.59 -17.64 48.98
N ILE A 7 4.41 -17.24 47.73
CA ILE A 7 4.23 -18.19 46.63
C ILE A 7 5.15 -17.76 45.49
N LEU A 8 6.18 -18.59 45.30
CA LEU A 8 7.02 -18.70 44.11
C LEU A 8 6.18 -19.27 42.95
N ALA A 9 6.38 -18.76 41.74
CA ALA A 9 6.46 -19.52 40.47
C ALA A 9 6.75 -18.50 39.35
N ALA A 10 7.99 -18.38 38.88
CA ALA A 10 8.61 -19.22 37.85
C ALA A 10 8.07 -18.94 36.44
N ALA A 11 8.86 -18.20 35.65
CA ALA A 11 9.33 -18.62 34.33
C ALA A 11 10.10 -17.45 33.71
N ALA A 12 11.42 -17.63 33.58
CA ALA A 12 12.21 -16.86 32.63
C ALA A 12 11.68 -17.18 31.23
N LEU A 13 11.13 -16.17 30.55
CA LEU A 13 10.96 -16.22 29.11
C LEU A 13 12.04 -15.36 28.48
N ILE A 14 12.84 -16.04 27.69
CA ILE A 14 14.03 -15.60 26.99
C ILE A 14 13.63 -14.42 26.11
N ALA A 15 14.17 -13.23 26.40
CA ALA A 15 14.11 -12.10 25.50
C ALA A 15 15.01 -12.42 24.29
N VAL A 16 14.45 -13.11 23.30
CA VAL A 16 15.03 -13.14 21.97
C VAL A 16 14.90 -11.73 21.43
N PRO A 17 15.98 -11.04 21.03
CA PRO A 17 15.85 -9.83 20.25
C PRO A 17 15.15 -10.26 18.96
N VAL A 18 13.88 -9.85 18.83
CA VAL A 18 13.15 -9.92 17.57
C VAL A 18 14.00 -9.10 16.62
N ILE A 19 14.75 -9.80 15.76
CA ILE A 19 15.35 -9.22 14.58
C ILE A 19 14.14 -8.71 13.82
N PHE A 20 13.89 -7.41 13.85
CA PHE A 20 12.79 -6.80 13.10
C PHE A 20 13.03 -7.18 11.65
N ASN A 21 12.17 -8.10 11.20
CA ASN A 21 11.99 -8.53 9.84
C ASN A 21 12.10 -7.31 8.92
N SER A 22 12.95 -7.41 7.91
CA SER A 22 12.85 -6.63 6.67
C SER A 22 11.61 -7.04 5.87
N CYS A 23 10.45 -7.15 6.53
CA CYS A 23 9.18 -7.16 5.83
C CYS A 23 8.80 -5.69 5.73
N GLU A 24 9.26 -5.03 4.67
CA GLU A 24 8.43 -4.02 4.03
C GLU A 24 7.08 -4.71 3.83
N GLU A 25 6.09 -4.30 4.62
CA GLU A 25 4.73 -4.75 4.41
C GLU A 25 4.33 -4.22 3.04
N ASP A 26 4.55 -5.04 2.00
CA ASP A 26 3.66 -5.06 0.85
C ASP A 26 2.26 -5.02 1.42
N ASN A 27 1.63 -3.85 1.38
CA ASN A 27 0.31 -3.65 1.90
C ASN A 27 -0.63 -3.93 0.74
N PRO A 28 -1.14 -5.16 0.54
CA PRO A 28 -2.06 -5.47 -0.57
C PRO A 28 -3.30 -4.56 -0.55
N VAL A 29 -3.62 -3.96 0.60
CA VAL A 29 -4.63 -2.93 0.76
C VAL A 29 -4.28 -1.63 0.02
N SER A 30 -3.01 -1.19 0.01
CA SER A 30 -2.60 0.01 -0.73
C SER A 30 -2.67 -0.19 -2.23
N CYS A 31 -2.17 -1.31 -2.76
CA CYS A 31 -2.25 -1.60 -4.20
C CYS A 31 -3.70 -1.71 -4.69
N THR A 32 -4.58 -2.33 -3.89
CA THR A 32 -6.00 -2.41 -4.23
C THR A 32 -6.64 -1.01 -4.28
N ASN A 33 -6.26 -0.11 -3.36
CA ASN A 33 -6.75 1.26 -3.37
C ASN A 33 -6.25 2.03 -4.60
N LEU A 34 -4.96 1.95 -4.92
CA LEU A 34 -4.38 2.58 -6.12
C LEU A 34 -5.06 2.08 -7.41
N LEU A 35 -5.38 0.79 -7.50
CA LEU A 35 -6.14 0.25 -8.64
C LEU A 35 -7.59 0.79 -8.70
N ASN A 36 -8.24 0.98 -7.54
CA ASN A 36 -9.56 1.60 -7.49
C ASN A 36 -9.50 3.08 -7.87
N ASP A 37 -8.44 3.78 -7.49
CA ASP A 37 -8.23 5.19 -7.84
C ASP A 37 -7.99 5.34 -9.34
N ILE A 38 -7.14 4.50 -9.94
CA ILE A 38 -6.98 4.42 -11.41
C ILE A 38 -8.32 4.15 -12.09
N THR A 39 -9.11 3.19 -11.58
CA THR A 39 -10.41 2.85 -12.18
C THR A 39 -11.38 4.03 -12.12
N SER A 40 -11.44 4.71 -10.99
CA SER A 40 -12.33 5.86 -10.79
C SER A 40 -11.92 7.02 -11.69
N ALA A 41 -10.64 7.38 -11.68
CA ALA A 41 -10.10 8.45 -12.53
C ALA A 41 -10.23 8.13 -14.03
N SER A 42 -10.13 6.85 -14.41
CA SER A 42 -10.38 6.39 -15.78
C SER A 42 -11.82 6.64 -16.21
N LEU A 43 -12.80 6.34 -15.34
CA LEU A 43 -14.21 6.58 -15.62
C LEU A 43 -14.51 8.08 -15.76
N ASP A 44 -13.93 8.91 -14.89
CA ASP A 44 -14.07 10.36 -14.95
C ASP A 44 -13.41 10.95 -16.20
N TYR A 45 -12.23 10.44 -16.58
CA TYR A 45 -11.57 10.78 -17.84
C TYR A 45 -12.40 10.38 -19.06
N ILE A 46 -13.04 9.20 -19.07
CA ILE A 46 -13.93 8.80 -20.16
C ILE A 46 -15.15 9.73 -20.27
N SER A 47 -15.65 10.22 -19.13
CA SER A 47 -16.81 11.12 -19.06
C SER A 47 -16.49 12.54 -19.53
N ASP A 48 -15.40 13.13 -19.03
CA ASP A 48 -14.88 14.44 -19.44
C ASP A 48 -13.34 14.41 -19.54
N PRO A 49 -12.79 14.06 -20.71
CA PRO A 49 -11.35 13.96 -20.89
C PRO A 49 -10.62 15.27 -20.63
N SER A 50 -11.25 16.41 -20.93
CA SER A 50 -10.60 17.71 -20.84
C SER A 50 -10.43 18.19 -19.41
N ALA A 51 -11.37 17.84 -18.53
CA ALA A 51 -11.32 18.17 -17.12
C ALA A 51 -10.44 17.20 -16.32
N ASN A 52 -10.44 15.91 -16.67
CA ASN A 52 -9.91 14.85 -15.81
C ASN A 52 -8.63 14.17 -16.36
N CYS A 53 -8.02 14.67 -17.44
CA CYS A 53 -6.81 14.05 -18.00
C CYS A 53 -5.67 13.97 -17.00
N ASN A 54 -5.38 15.08 -16.30
CA ASN A 54 -4.27 15.13 -15.36
C ASN A 54 -4.53 14.22 -14.14
N ASP A 55 -5.75 14.22 -13.62
CA ASP A 55 -6.14 13.35 -12.50
C ASP A 55 -5.97 11.86 -12.86
N TYR A 56 -6.36 11.46 -14.08
CA TYR A 56 -6.12 10.10 -14.55
C TYR A 56 -4.63 9.80 -14.75
N LYS A 57 -3.87 10.76 -15.29
CA LYS A 57 -2.43 10.63 -15.48
C LYS A 57 -1.68 10.49 -14.14
N ASP A 58 -2.11 11.23 -13.13
CA ASP A 58 -1.53 11.20 -11.79
C ASP A 58 -1.85 9.89 -11.08
N ALA A 59 -3.08 9.39 -11.17
CA ALA A 59 -3.43 8.06 -10.62
C ALA A 59 -2.60 6.93 -11.24
N LEU A 60 -2.33 6.98 -12.55
CA LEU A 60 -1.42 6.03 -13.21
C LEU A 60 0.02 6.16 -12.67
N LYS A 61 0.49 7.39 -12.45
CA LYS A 61 1.84 7.63 -11.91
C LYS A 61 1.98 7.14 -10.47
N GLU A 62 0.99 7.37 -9.62
CA GLU A 62 1.02 6.92 -8.23
C GLU A 62 1.12 5.41 -8.11
N TYR A 63 0.47 4.66 -9.00
CA TYR A 63 0.65 3.21 -9.08
C TYR A 63 2.06 2.83 -9.53
N LEU A 64 2.58 3.45 -10.59
CA LEU A 64 3.91 3.16 -11.14
C LEU A 64 5.07 3.55 -10.21
N ASP A 65 4.86 4.55 -9.34
CA ASP A 65 5.84 4.97 -8.33
C ASP A 65 5.72 4.14 -7.03
N SER A 66 4.76 3.21 -6.94
CA SER A 66 4.55 2.34 -5.78
C SER A 66 5.21 0.97 -5.95
N ASP A 67 5.32 0.19 -4.87
CA ASP A 67 5.88 -1.18 -4.91
C ASP A 67 4.87 -2.23 -5.47
N CYS A 68 3.87 -1.79 -6.24
CA CYS A 68 2.79 -2.63 -6.75
C CYS A 68 3.13 -3.30 -8.10
N ASP A 69 4.04 -4.27 -8.11
CA ASP A 69 4.69 -4.83 -9.32
C ASP A 69 3.81 -5.70 -10.28
N ASN A 70 2.48 -5.66 -10.20
CA ASN A 70 1.64 -6.62 -10.93
C ASN A 70 1.23 -6.17 -12.34
N LEU A 71 1.17 -4.86 -12.62
CA LEU A 71 0.53 -4.33 -13.83
C LEU A 71 1.30 -3.15 -14.48
N ASP A 72 2.55 -2.94 -14.12
CA ASP A 72 3.34 -1.77 -14.53
C ASP A 72 3.42 -1.62 -16.04
N ASP A 73 3.67 -2.70 -16.80
CA ASP A 73 3.75 -2.64 -18.27
C ASP A 73 2.45 -2.08 -18.91
N ILE A 74 1.29 -2.40 -18.34
CA ILE A 74 -0.01 -1.97 -18.84
C ILE A 74 -0.23 -0.48 -18.53
N TYR A 75 0.07 -0.08 -17.29
CA TYR A 75 -0.15 1.29 -16.83
C TYR A 75 0.92 2.26 -17.34
N GLN A 76 2.17 1.81 -17.52
CA GLN A 76 3.25 2.59 -18.12
C GLN A 76 2.91 2.96 -19.56
N SER A 77 2.45 1.99 -20.36
CA SER A 77 2.00 2.26 -21.73
C SER A 77 0.85 3.27 -21.75
N SER A 78 -0.10 3.16 -20.83
CA SER A 78 -1.21 4.12 -20.71
C SER A 78 -0.71 5.51 -20.33
N TYR A 79 0.21 5.60 -19.37
CA TYR A 79 0.81 6.85 -18.89
C TYR A 79 1.61 7.57 -19.98
N ASP A 80 2.45 6.84 -20.73
CA ASP A 80 3.32 7.40 -21.77
C ASP A 80 2.52 7.95 -22.95
N ASN A 81 1.40 7.31 -23.29
CA ASN A 81 0.54 7.72 -24.40
C ASN A 81 -0.47 8.80 -24.02
N LEU A 82 -0.73 9.02 -22.73
CA LEU A 82 -1.69 10.01 -22.26
C LEU A 82 -1.08 11.42 -22.34
N THR A 83 -1.49 12.18 -23.34
CA THR A 83 -1.09 13.59 -23.51
C THR A 83 -2.17 14.50 -22.92
N CYS A 84 -1.85 15.12 -21.79
CA CYS A 84 -2.70 16.12 -21.14
C CYS A 84 -2.19 17.53 -21.46
N ASN A 85 -3.10 18.51 -21.43
CA ASN A 85 -2.80 19.92 -21.71
C ASN A 85 -2.64 20.75 -20.43
#